data_AF-A0A6P8Q6V6-F1
#
_entry.id   AF-A0A6P8Q6V6-F1
#
_cell.length_a   1.000
_cell.length_b   1.000
_cell.length_c   1.000
_cell.angle_alpha   90.00
_cell.angle_beta   90.00
_cell.angle_gamma   90.00
#
_symmetry.space_group_name_H-M   'P 1'
#
loop_
_entity.id
_entity.type
_entity.pdbx_description
1 polymer ?
#
loop_
_entity_poly.entity_id
_entity_poly.type
_entity_poly.pdbx_seq_one_letter_code
_entity_poly.pdbx_strand_id
1 'polypeptide(L)'
;MELWYSICDNVNKHSLSVSIDPCIFSRGAKYNFSASWIPRYDLINMRATVDIWFESLKVSGNVYFFCTGTDDAYEFCGTLKGETINITKEHRFTKIKYQPGTYTVSLQAMTVEQQEETVLLCINATLILKN
;
A
#
# COMPACT_ATOMS: atom_id res chain seq x y z
N MET A 1 -5.99 -17.66 -4.64
CA MET A 1 -5.27 -16.64 -3.85
C MET A 1 -6.25 -16.05 -2.88
N GLU A 2 -5.81 -15.81 -1.65
CA GLU A 2 -6.63 -15.13 -0.67
C GLU A 2 -5.83 -13.93 -0.15
N LEU A 3 -6.48 -12.77 -0.09
CA LEU A 3 -5.88 -11.53 0.38
C LEU A 3 -6.79 -10.93 1.44
N TRP A 4 -6.23 -10.66 2.59
CA TRP A 4 -6.87 -9.85 3.63
C TRP A 4 -5.94 -8.72 4.02
N TYR A 5 -6.53 -7.63 4.47
CA TYR A 5 -5.78 -6.54 5.08
C TYR A 5 -6.52 -6.01 6.29
N SER A 6 -5.75 -5.40 7.17
CA SER A 6 -6.23 -4.73 8.36
C SER A 6 -5.48 -3.42 8.51
N ILE A 7 -6.15 -2.41 9.02
CA ILE A 7 -5.52 -1.15 9.38
C ILE A 7 -4.87 -1.36 10.75
N CYS A 8 -3.56 -1.12 10.85
CA CYS A 8 -2.80 -1.33 12.09
C CYS A 8 -2.78 -0.12 13.04
N ASP A 9 -3.45 0.97 12.66
CA ASP A 9 -3.63 2.12 13.53
C ASP A 9 -4.85 1.91 14.44
N ASN A 10 -4.60 1.83 15.76
CA ASN A 10 -5.63 1.67 16.78
C ASN A 10 -6.36 2.97 17.13
N VAL A 11 -5.84 4.13 16.71
CA VAL A 11 -6.34 5.45 17.13
C VAL A 11 -7.31 6.01 16.10
N ASN A 12 -7.10 5.72 14.81
CA ASN A 12 -7.86 6.30 13.72
C ASN A 12 -8.40 5.22 12.77
N LYS A 13 -9.73 5.10 12.68
CA LYS A 13 -10.38 4.34 11.61
C LYS A 13 -10.16 5.06 10.27
N HIS A 14 -9.04 4.78 9.61
CA HIS A 14 -8.75 5.31 8.29
C HIS A 14 -9.81 4.79 7.30
N SER A 15 -10.38 5.67 6.49
CA SER A 15 -11.31 5.28 5.43
C SER A 15 -10.49 4.86 4.21
N LEU A 16 -10.06 3.60 4.23
CA LEU A 16 -9.36 2.95 3.15
C LEU A 16 -10.21 1.80 2.61
N SER A 17 -10.37 1.75 1.30
CA SER A 17 -10.92 0.60 0.59
C SER A 17 -9.91 0.17 -0.47
N VAL A 18 -9.55 -1.11 -0.49
CA VAL A 18 -8.65 -1.70 -1.48
C VAL A 18 -9.34 -2.90 -2.13
N SER A 19 -9.28 -2.97 -3.45
CA SER A 19 -9.76 -4.09 -4.24
C SER A 19 -8.75 -4.50 -5.31
N ILE A 20 -8.78 -5.79 -5.65
CA ILE A 20 -7.97 -6.38 -6.70
C ILE A 20 -8.87 -7.25 -7.55
N ASP A 21 -8.81 -7.06 -8.87
CA ASP A 21 -9.55 -7.86 -9.84
C ASP A 21 -8.62 -8.35 -10.97
N PRO A 22 -8.57 -9.66 -11.30
CA PRO A 22 -9.24 -10.76 -10.62
C PRO A 22 -8.52 -11.18 -9.33
N CYS A 23 -9.24 -11.73 -8.37
CA CYS A 23 -8.66 -12.32 -7.15
C CYS A 23 -8.03 -13.72 -7.40
N ILE A 24 -7.96 -14.16 -8.67
CA ILE A 24 -7.38 -15.44 -9.06
C ILE A 24 -5.96 -15.21 -9.58
N PHE A 25 -4.99 -15.80 -8.88
CA PHE A 25 -3.59 -15.69 -9.28
C PHE A 25 -3.30 -16.67 -10.42
N SER A 26 -3.03 -16.17 -11.63
CA SER A 26 -2.72 -16.98 -12.80
C SER A 26 -1.62 -16.33 -13.64
N ARG A 27 -0.78 -17.17 -14.25
CA ARG A 27 0.39 -16.68 -14.98
C ARG A 27 -0.03 -15.84 -16.18
N GLY A 28 0.47 -14.60 -16.23
CA GLY A 28 0.22 -13.69 -17.35
C GLY A 28 -1.12 -12.97 -17.30
N ALA A 29 -1.93 -13.17 -16.25
CA ALA A 29 -3.12 -12.38 -15.99
C ALA A 29 -2.78 -10.91 -15.71
N LYS A 30 -3.71 -10.05 -16.10
CA LYS A 30 -3.72 -8.63 -15.76
C LYS A 30 -4.52 -8.45 -14.49
N TYR A 31 -3.99 -7.67 -13.57
CA TYR A 31 -4.62 -7.34 -12.30
C TYR A 31 -4.88 -5.85 -12.25
N ASN A 32 -6.13 -5.49 -11.98
CA ASN A 32 -6.54 -4.14 -11.69
C ASN A 32 -6.56 -3.96 -10.18
N PHE A 33 -5.69 -3.08 -9.70
CA PHE A 33 -5.65 -2.64 -8.33
C PHE A 33 -6.42 -1.35 -8.23
N SER A 34 -7.41 -1.29 -7.35
CA SER A 34 -8.12 -0.07 -7.03
C SER A 34 -8.02 0.22 -5.54
N ALA A 35 -7.69 1.44 -5.19
CA ALA A 35 -7.65 1.92 -3.82
C ALA A 35 -8.38 3.25 -3.73
N SER A 36 -9.25 3.39 -2.73
CA SER A 36 -9.91 4.63 -2.38
C SER A 36 -9.57 4.98 -0.95
N TRP A 37 -9.09 6.21 -0.74
CA TRP A 37 -8.60 6.67 0.56
C TRP A 37 -8.94 8.13 0.77
N ILE A 38 -9.33 8.49 1.99
CA ILE A 38 -9.44 9.89 2.43
C ILE A 38 -8.34 10.12 3.47
N PRO A 39 -7.24 10.81 3.13
CA PRO A 39 -6.16 11.09 4.05
C PRO A 39 -6.61 12.08 5.12
N ARG A 40 -6.06 11.94 6.33
CA ARG A 40 -6.33 12.82 7.47
C ARG A 40 -5.34 13.98 7.60
N TYR A 41 -4.29 13.96 6.79
CA TYR A 41 -3.24 14.97 6.73
C TYR A 41 -2.89 15.24 5.27
N ASP A 42 -2.24 16.37 5.02
CA ASP A 42 -1.87 16.78 3.66
C ASP A 42 -0.73 15.89 3.13
N LEU A 43 -0.84 15.49 1.85
CA LEU A 43 0.09 14.59 1.19
C LEU A 43 1.22 15.35 0.48
N ILE A 44 1.92 16.21 1.20
CA ILE A 44 2.99 17.05 0.65
C ILE A 44 4.32 16.28 0.65
N ASN A 45 4.70 15.72 1.80
CA ASN A 45 5.97 15.01 1.99
C ASN A 45 5.70 13.60 2.51
N MET A 46 5.40 12.68 1.60
CA MET A 46 4.97 11.33 1.96
C MET A 46 6.06 10.31 1.65
N ARG A 47 6.41 9.52 2.66
CA ARG A 47 7.22 8.30 2.50
C ARG A 47 6.45 7.10 3.06
N ALA A 48 6.69 5.91 2.51
CA ALA A 48 6.19 4.68 3.08
C ALA A 48 7.29 3.64 3.25
N THR A 49 7.26 2.97 4.39
CA THR A 49 8.05 1.76 4.63
C THR A 49 7.18 0.56 4.26
N VAL A 50 7.73 -0.34 3.46
CA VAL A 50 7.09 -1.60 3.08
C VAL A 50 7.99 -2.76 3.47
N ASP A 51 7.51 -3.54 4.43
CA ASP A 51 8.14 -4.76 4.89
C ASP A 51 7.37 -5.97 4.36
N ILE A 52 8.09 -6.95 3.81
CA ILE A 52 7.53 -8.20 3.32
C ILE A 52 8.12 -9.34 4.13
N TRP A 53 7.24 -10.19 4.63
CA TRP A 53 7.54 -11.38 5.38
C TRP A 53 7.02 -12.60 4.63
N PHE A 54 7.79 -13.67 4.59
CA PHE A 54 7.39 -14.97 4.03
C PHE A 54 7.57 -16.02 5.12
N GLU A 55 6.49 -16.73 5.47
CA GLU A 55 6.51 -17.74 6.55
C GLU A 55 7.19 -17.23 7.84
N SER A 56 6.85 -16.00 8.24
CA SER A 56 7.40 -15.29 9.40
C SER A 56 8.88 -14.83 9.29
N LEU A 57 9.53 -15.00 8.15
CA LEU A 57 10.88 -14.47 7.88
C LEU A 57 10.79 -13.17 7.09
N LYS A 58 11.44 -12.10 7.57
CA LYS A 58 11.52 -10.84 6.81
C LYS A 58 12.39 -11.05 5.57
N VAL A 59 11.77 -10.97 4.40
CA VAL A 59 12.44 -11.16 3.11
C VAL A 59 12.75 -9.85 2.39
N SER A 60 12.07 -8.77 2.78
CA SER A 60 12.32 -7.43 2.22
C SER A 60 11.90 -6.35 3.21
N GLY A 61 12.59 -5.21 3.18
CA GLY A 61 12.19 -4.00 3.88
C GLY A 61 12.73 -2.79 3.12
N ASN A 62 11.84 -2.04 2.47
CA ASN A 62 12.21 -0.90 1.62
C ASN A 62 11.48 0.36 2.08
N VAL A 63 12.13 1.49 1.91
CA VAL A 63 11.53 2.81 2.08
C VAL A 63 11.31 3.42 0.70
N TYR A 64 10.08 3.87 0.43
CA TYR A 64 9.67 4.52 -0.80
C TYR A 64 9.29 5.96 -0.50
N PHE A 65 9.83 6.90 -1.27
CA PHE A 65 9.44 8.30 -1.23
C PHE A 65 8.43 8.54 -2.34
N PHE A 66 7.19 8.84 -1.97
CA PHE A 66 6.10 9.06 -2.93
C PHE A 66 5.93 10.54 -3.24
N CYS A 67 5.93 11.39 -2.21
CA CYS A 67 5.85 12.84 -2.37
C CYS A 67 7.02 13.49 -1.66
N THR A 68 7.64 14.43 -2.34
CA THR A 68 8.84 15.17 -1.93
C THR A 68 8.56 16.67 -1.82
N GLY A 69 7.36 17.10 -2.21
CA GLY A 69 6.92 18.50 -2.18
C GLY A 69 7.33 19.31 -3.41
N THR A 70 8.13 18.74 -4.31
CA THR A 70 8.62 19.41 -5.53
C THR A 70 8.75 18.41 -6.68
N ASP A 71 8.17 18.70 -7.84
CA ASP A 71 8.26 17.87 -9.06
C ASP A 71 7.90 16.39 -8.83
N ASP A 72 6.81 16.17 -8.08
CA ASP A 72 6.39 14.83 -7.69
C ASP A 72 5.84 14.00 -8.86
N ALA A 73 6.18 12.71 -8.87
CA ALA A 73 5.82 11.79 -9.94
C ALA A 73 4.38 11.25 -9.85
N TYR A 74 3.71 11.44 -8.71
CA TYR A 74 2.38 10.89 -8.45
C TYR A 74 1.34 12.00 -8.33
N GLU A 75 0.23 11.85 -9.05
CA GLU A 75 -0.86 12.84 -9.10
C GLU A 75 -1.55 13.08 -7.76
N PHE A 76 -1.46 12.13 -6.81
CA PHE A 76 -2.02 12.28 -5.46
C PHE A 76 -1.15 13.12 -4.52
N CYS A 77 0.05 13.53 -4.94
CA CYS A 77 0.88 14.42 -4.15
C CYS A 77 0.28 15.83 -4.15
N GLY A 78 0.30 16.48 -2.98
CA GLY A 78 -0.36 17.77 -2.76
C GLY A 78 -1.85 17.69 -2.45
N THR A 79 -2.46 16.49 -2.44
CA THR A 79 -3.83 16.31 -1.95
C THR A 79 -3.94 16.76 -0.49
N LEU A 80 -4.98 17.54 -0.19
CA LEU A 80 -5.24 18.07 1.14
C LEU A 80 -6.03 17.08 1.99
N LYS A 81 -5.92 17.22 3.31
CA LYS A 81 -6.68 16.42 4.27
C LYS A 81 -8.19 16.48 3.98
N GLY A 82 -8.84 15.33 4.05
CA GLY A 82 -10.28 15.18 3.82
C GLY A 82 -10.71 15.04 2.36
N GLU A 83 -9.81 15.24 1.40
CA GLU A 83 -10.10 15.00 -0.02
C GLU A 83 -10.13 13.50 -0.34
N THR A 84 -10.86 13.08 -1.36
CA THR A 84 -10.93 11.67 -1.75
C THR A 84 -9.90 11.34 -2.83
N ILE A 85 -9.03 10.37 -2.54
CA ILE A 85 -8.06 9.84 -3.48
C ILE A 85 -8.59 8.53 -4.04
N ASN A 86 -8.59 8.41 -5.37
CA ASN A 86 -8.90 7.17 -6.06
C ASN A 86 -7.73 6.79 -6.97
N ILE A 87 -7.12 5.65 -6.70
CA ILE A 87 -6.02 5.11 -7.50
C ILE A 87 -6.53 3.86 -8.18
N THR A 88 -6.42 3.81 -9.50
CA THR A 88 -6.63 2.57 -10.26
C THR A 88 -5.41 2.29 -11.11
N LYS A 89 -4.83 1.11 -10.98
CA LYS A 89 -3.64 0.70 -11.72
C LYS A 89 -3.78 -0.72 -12.23
N GLU A 90 -3.63 -0.88 -13.55
CA GLU A 90 -3.44 -2.20 -14.15
C GLU A 90 -1.98 -2.61 -13.99
N HIS A 91 -1.75 -3.83 -13.51
CA HIS A 91 -0.43 -4.44 -13.44
C HIS A 91 -0.47 -5.86 -13.98
N ARG A 92 0.55 -6.22 -14.77
CA ARG A 92 0.70 -7.57 -15.31
C ARG A 92 1.92 -8.23 -14.70
N PHE A 93 1.71 -9.32 -13.96
CA PHE A 93 2.83 -10.13 -13.47
C PHE A 93 3.40 -10.95 -14.63
N THR A 94 4.52 -10.50 -15.20
CA THR A 94 5.17 -11.13 -16.36
C THR A 94 5.92 -12.42 -15.98
N LYS A 95 6.43 -12.51 -14.76
CA LYS A 95 6.98 -13.73 -14.14
C LYS A 95 6.59 -13.75 -12.66
N ILE A 96 5.81 -14.74 -12.27
CA ILE A 96 5.57 -15.01 -10.85
C ILE A 96 6.78 -15.78 -10.34
N LYS A 97 7.61 -15.12 -9.53
CA LYS A 97 8.75 -15.74 -8.81
C LYS A 97 8.42 -15.97 -7.32
N TYR A 98 7.16 -15.87 -6.93
CA TYR A 98 6.74 -16.07 -5.55
C TYR A 98 6.46 -17.55 -5.31
N GLN A 99 7.00 -18.08 -4.21
CA GLN A 99 6.74 -19.45 -3.79
C GLN A 99 5.35 -19.52 -3.15
N PRO A 100 4.59 -20.61 -3.34
CA PRO A 100 3.36 -20.83 -2.58
C PRO A 100 3.64 -20.75 -1.07
N GLY A 101 2.70 -20.17 -0.32
CA GLY A 101 2.85 -19.93 1.11
C GLY A 101 2.17 -18.66 1.57
N THR A 102 2.48 -18.26 2.80
CA THR A 102 1.90 -17.09 3.47
C THR A 102 2.88 -15.93 3.43
N TYR A 103 2.43 -14.84 2.80
CA TYR A 103 3.14 -13.57 2.80
C TYR A 103 2.40 -12.59 3.71
N THR A 104 3.14 -11.86 4.54
CA THR A 104 2.62 -10.71 5.27
C THR A 104 3.32 -9.46 4.77
N VAL A 105 2.56 -8.45 4.39
CA VAL A 105 3.04 -7.16 3.93
C VAL A 105 2.61 -6.12 4.95
N SER A 106 3.58 -5.46 5.59
CA SER A 106 3.32 -4.32 6.46
C SER A 106 3.70 -3.04 5.71
N LEU A 107 2.74 -2.14 5.57
CA LEU A 107 2.93 -0.83 4.95
C LEU A 107 2.64 0.24 6.00
N GLN A 108 3.61 1.12 6.21
CA GLN A 108 3.45 2.29 7.05
C GLN A 108 3.82 3.55 6.25
N ALA A 109 2.81 4.34 5.92
CA ALA A 109 2.97 5.64 5.28
C ALA A 109 3.02 6.74 6.34
N MET A 110 3.95 7.67 6.17
CA MET A 110 4.16 8.80 7.06
C MET A 110 4.27 10.09 6.24
N THR A 111 3.89 11.19 6.86
CA THR A 111 4.16 12.55 6.38
C THR A 111 5.01 13.31 7.38
N VAL A 112 5.74 14.31 6.90
CA VAL A 112 6.44 15.26 7.77
C VAL A 112 5.77 16.62 7.63
N GLU A 113 5.15 17.07 8.72
CA GLU A 113 4.54 18.39 8.83
C GLU A 113 5.21 19.12 10.01
N GLN A 114 5.71 20.34 9.79
CA GLN A 114 6.34 21.16 10.85
C GLN A 114 7.44 20.45 11.66
N GLN A 115 8.22 19.56 11.03
CA GLN A 115 9.29 18.74 11.65
C GLN A 115 8.80 17.59 12.55
N GLU A 116 7.49 17.33 12.61
CA GLU A 116 6.92 16.17 13.29
C GLU A 116 6.52 15.09 12.27
N GLU A 117 6.96 13.84 12.53
CA GLU A 117 6.55 12.69 11.72
C GLU A 117 5.18 12.20 12.17
N THR A 118 4.25 12.15 11.23
CA THR A 118 2.87 11.72 11.47
C THR A 118 2.54 10.51 10.63
N VAL A 119 1.92 9.49 11.24
CA VAL A 119 1.45 8.30 10.51
C VAL A 119 0.21 8.68 9.69
N LEU A 120 0.34 8.58 8.37
CA LEU A 120 -0.76 8.78 7.43
C LEU A 120 -1.67 7.57 7.35
N LEU A 121 -1.06 6.39 7.25
CA LEU A 121 -1.75 5.14 7.00
C LEU A 121 -0.88 3.96 7.43
N CYS A 122 -1.49 2.98 8.09
CA CYS A 122 -0.83 1.74 8.50
C CYS A 122 -1.69 0.57 8.02
N ILE A 123 -1.11 -0.33 7.24
CA ILE A 123 -1.80 -1.53 6.72
C ILE A 123 -0.95 -2.77 7.00
N ASN A 124 -1.57 -3.80 7.54
CA ASN A 124 -1.05 -5.15 7.52
C ASN A 124 -1.91 -6.00 6.59
N ALA A 125 -1.34 -6.36 5.44
CA ALA A 125 -1.94 -7.27 4.48
C ALA A 125 -1.33 -8.66 4.64
N THR A 126 -2.12 -9.69 4.40
CA THR A 126 -1.66 -11.06 4.32
C THR A 126 -2.21 -11.68 3.06
N LEU A 127 -1.31 -12.32 2.32
CA LEU A 127 -1.55 -12.93 1.04
C LEU A 127 -1.22 -14.42 1.19
N ILE A 128 -2.21 -15.28 0.95
CA ILE A 128 -1.99 -16.71 0.81
C ILE A 128 -1.99 -17.07 -0.67
N LEU A 129 -0.82 -17.48 -1.14
CA LEU A 129 -0.64 -18.07 -2.46
C LEU A 129 -0.78 -19.59 -2.34
N LYS A 130 -1.94 -20.08 -2.78
CA LYS A 130 -2.21 -21.51 -2.98
C LYS A 130 -1.72 -21.89 -4.38
N ASN A 131 -1.07 -23.06 -4.48
CA ASN A 131 -0.47 -23.64 -5.69
C ASN A 131 -1.15 -23.27 -7.01
#